data_AF-A0ABD1TFF9-F1
#
_entry.id   AF-A0ABD1TFF9-F1
#
_cell.length_a   1.000
_cell.length_b   1.000
_cell.length_c   1.000
_cell.angle_alpha   90.00
_cell.angle_beta   90.00
_cell.angle_gamma   90.00
#
_symmetry.space_group_name_H-M   'P 1'
#
loop_
_entity.id
_entity.type
_entity.pdbx_description
1 polymer ?
#
loop_
_entity_poly.entity_id
_entity_poly.type
_entity_poly.pdbx_seq_one_letter_code
_entity_poly.pdbx_strand_id
1 'polypeptide(L)'
;MSGDPNMEMLQESGWEELRKEARKIEGDLDVKLSSYAKLGARFTQGGHTDAGSPTVGSSRSWKSMEMEIQSLLEKLLDINDAMSRCAASAAPTTSVSQKLARHRDILHEFTQEFRRIKGNIDSMSKHAELLSSVRDDISEYKASGSMSPKMHLLRERAAIQGSISHIDDVISQAQATRAALGSQRALFGDVQGKVKLLGEKFPLIRGLIGSISRKRSRDALILSAVIAACMLFLIIYWLSK
;
A
#
# COMPACT_ATOMS: atom_id res chain seq x y z
N MET A 1 -47.41 14.33 6.22
CA MET A 1 -46.51 15.04 5.28
C MET A 1 -45.93 13.97 4.38
N SER A 2 -46.58 13.74 3.24
CA SER A 2 -46.18 12.73 2.26
C SER A 2 -45.05 13.34 1.44
N GLY A 3 -43.81 12.86 1.62
CA GLY A 3 -42.71 13.24 0.75
C GLY A 3 -42.98 12.74 -0.66
N ASP A 4 -42.79 13.60 -1.66
CA ASP A 4 -42.92 13.21 -3.05
C ASP A 4 -41.83 12.18 -3.41
N PRO A 5 -42.16 10.94 -3.78
CA PRO A 5 -41.18 9.89 -4.06
C PRO A 5 -40.25 10.23 -5.24
N ASN A 6 -40.67 11.15 -6.11
CA ASN A 6 -39.85 11.64 -7.22
C ASN A 6 -38.68 12.52 -6.75
N MET A 7 -38.83 13.22 -5.63
CA MET A 7 -37.80 14.11 -5.07
C MET A 7 -36.70 13.31 -4.34
N GLU A 8 -37.07 12.24 -3.63
CA GLU A 8 -36.10 11.32 -3.02
C GLU A 8 -35.24 10.58 -4.07
N MET A 9 -35.86 10.14 -5.17
CA MET A 9 -35.16 9.43 -6.25
C MET A 9 -34.13 10.31 -6.99
N LEU A 10 -34.46 11.60 -7.22
CA LEU A 10 -33.52 12.57 -7.80
C LEU A 10 -32.34 12.87 -6.86
N GLN A 11 -32.60 12.88 -5.55
CA GLN A 11 -31.59 13.14 -4.52
C GLN A 11 -30.63 11.94 -4.35
N GLU A 12 -31.16 10.72 -4.44
CA GLU A 12 -30.37 9.49 -4.43
C GLU A 12 -29.47 9.39 -5.69
N SER A 13 -29.97 9.85 -6.85
CA SER A 13 -29.18 9.95 -8.08
C SER A 13 -28.02 10.95 -7.94
N GLY A 14 -28.25 12.14 -7.38
CA GLY A 14 -27.20 13.14 -7.16
C GLY A 14 -26.12 12.67 -6.18
N TRP A 15 -26.51 11.95 -5.12
CA TRP A 15 -25.57 11.34 -4.17
C TRP A 15 -24.70 10.24 -4.81
N GLU A 16 -25.28 9.39 -5.67
CA GLU A 16 -24.52 8.36 -6.39
C GLU A 16 -23.50 8.99 -7.36
N GLU A 17 -23.87 10.06 -8.04
CA GLU A 17 -22.98 10.78 -8.96
C GLU A 17 -21.78 11.39 -8.22
N LEU A 18 -22.01 12.10 -7.12
CA LEU A 18 -20.94 12.65 -6.26
C LEU A 18 -19.99 11.56 -5.75
N ARG A 19 -20.50 10.37 -5.41
CA ARG A 19 -19.64 9.25 -4.99
C ARG A 19 -18.80 8.68 -6.12
N LYS A 20 -19.33 8.61 -7.34
CA LYS A 20 -18.57 8.17 -8.51
C LYS A 20 -17.45 9.15 -8.81
N GLU A 21 -17.74 10.45 -8.71
CA GLU A 21 -16.75 11.51 -8.89
C GLU A 21 -15.68 11.46 -7.80
N ALA A 22 -16.06 11.32 -6.52
CA ALA A 22 -15.14 11.16 -5.41
C ALA A 22 -14.15 10.01 -5.66
N ARG A 23 -14.64 8.81 -6.00
CA ARG A 23 -13.77 7.65 -6.29
C ARG A 23 -12.82 7.88 -7.46
N LYS A 24 -13.24 8.64 -8.48
CA LYS A 24 -12.37 9.01 -9.60
C LYS A 24 -11.23 9.91 -9.13
N ILE A 25 -11.55 10.94 -8.35
CA ILE A 25 -10.55 11.86 -7.79
C ILE A 25 -9.61 11.13 -6.81
N GLU A 26 -10.14 10.23 -5.98
CA GLU A 26 -9.35 9.37 -5.08
C GLU A 26 -8.35 8.51 -5.86
N GLY A 27 -8.75 7.91 -6.99
CA GLY A 27 -7.86 7.16 -7.87
C GLY A 27 -6.77 8.02 -8.52
N ASP A 28 -7.13 9.22 -8.98
CA ASP A 28 -6.17 10.18 -9.55
C ASP A 28 -5.16 10.66 -8.48
N LEU A 29 -5.62 10.86 -7.24
CA LEU A 29 -4.77 11.22 -6.09
C LEU A 29 -3.77 10.13 -5.77
N ASP A 30 -4.17 8.86 -5.72
CA ASP A 30 -3.27 7.72 -5.45
C ASP A 30 -2.11 7.65 -6.46
N VAL A 31 -2.43 7.76 -7.75
CA VAL A 31 -1.43 7.73 -8.84
C VAL A 31 -0.48 8.92 -8.75
N LYS A 32 -1.01 10.13 -8.51
CA LYS A 32 -0.18 11.34 -8.40
C LYS A 32 0.68 11.35 -7.13
N LEU A 33 0.14 10.97 -5.98
CA LEU A 33 0.90 10.87 -4.72
C LEU A 33 2.01 9.83 -4.82
N SER A 34 1.74 8.69 -5.45
CA SER A 34 2.76 7.68 -5.74
C SER A 34 3.88 8.23 -6.65
N SER A 35 3.51 8.99 -7.68
CA SER A 35 4.47 9.59 -8.61
C SER A 35 5.30 10.68 -7.94
N TYR A 36 4.66 11.50 -7.11
CA TYR A 36 5.27 12.52 -6.27
C TYR A 36 6.28 11.86 -5.32
N ALA A 37 5.87 10.89 -4.51
CA ALA A 37 6.77 10.17 -3.60
C ALA A 37 8.02 9.59 -4.31
N LYS A 38 7.85 8.99 -5.50
CA LYS A 38 8.96 8.45 -6.31
C LYS A 38 9.93 9.52 -6.79
N LEU A 39 9.42 10.65 -7.26
CA LEU A 39 10.27 11.74 -7.71
C LEU A 39 11.02 12.39 -6.52
N GLY A 40 10.43 12.36 -5.32
CA GLY A 40 11.10 12.69 -4.07
C GLY A 40 12.26 11.75 -3.72
N ALA A 41 12.04 10.43 -3.87
CA ALA A 41 13.06 9.41 -3.64
C ALA A 41 14.27 9.55 -4.59
N ARG A 42 14.08 10.03 -5.82
CA ARG A 42 15.20 10.26 -6.76
C ARG A 42 16.16 11.36 -6.30
N PHE A 43 15.65 12.34 -5.56
CA PHE A 43 16.48 13.38 -4.96
C PHE A 43 17.38 12.83 -3.85
N THR A 44 16.95 11.75 -3.18
CA THR A 44 17.68 11.13 -2.05
C THR A 44 18.83 10.25 -2.50
N GLN A 45 18.70 9.59 -3.66
CA GLN A 45 19.73 8.72 -4.22
C GLN A 45 20.79 9.47 -5.04
N GLY A 46 20.68 10.80 -5.17
CA GLY A 46 21.57 11.68 -5.95
C GLY A 46 22.99 11.88 -5.40
N GLY A 47 23.57 10.85 -4.78
CA GLY A 47 24.97 10.84 -4.33
C GLY A 47 25.96 10.21 -5.33
N HIS A 48 25.51 9.60 -6.44
CA HIS A 48 26.44 8.82 -7.28
C HIS A 48 26.09 8.61 -8.76
N THR A 49 25.32 9.48 -9.41
CA THR A 49 25.21 9.43 -10.88
C THR A 49 25.89 10.63 -11.51
N ASP A 50 27.02 10.32 -12.13
CA ASP A 50 27.79 11.10 -13.08
C ASP A 50 26.93 11.87 -14.10
N ALA A 51 27.48 12.99 -14.55
CA ALA A 51 27.15 13.70 -15.79
C ALA A 51 25.78 14.42 -15.91
N GLY A 52 25.80 15.72 -15.59
CA GLY A 52 25.38 16.77 -16.53
C GLY A 52 23.89 17.13 -16.61
N SER A 53 23.43 17.98 -15.69
CA SER A 53 22.55 19.17 -15.95
C SER A 53 21.88 19.62 -14.65
N PRO A 54 21.88 20.92 -14.30
CA PRO A 54 21.30 21.39 -13.04
C PRO A 54 19.78 21.24 -13.06
N THR A 55 19.27 20.32 -12.23
CA THR A 55 18.24 20.43 -11.17
C THR A 55 17.01 21.38 -11.30
N VAL A 56 16.98 22.34 -12.22
CA VAL A 56 15.92 23.34 -12.40
C VAL A 56 14.67 22.77 -13.10
N GLY A 57 14.86 21.85 -14.05
CA GLY A 57 13.74 21.16 -14.73
C GLY A 57 12.95 20.24 -13.79
N SER A 58 13.65 19.57 -12.87
CA SER A 58 13.04 18.70 -11.86
C SER A 58 12.26 19.51 -10.82
N SER A 59 12.77 20.67 -10.41
CA SER A 59 12.10 21.58 -9.45
C SER A 59 10.77 22.13 -9.98
N ARG A 60 10.70 22.49 -11.27
CA ARG A 60 9.44 22.93 -11.90
C ARG A 60 8.42 21.81 -12.05
N SER A 61 8.87 20.62 -12.47
CA SER A 61 8.01 19.42 -12.56
C SER A 61 7.39 19.06 -11.20
N TRP A 62 8.20 19.17 -10.14
CA TRP A 62 7.77 18.92 -8.77
C TRP A 62 6.67 19.87 -8.29
N LYS A 63 6.92 21.18 -8.41
CA LYS A 63 5.94 22.21 -8.02
C LYS A 63 4.65 22.12 -8.82
N SER A 64 4.73 21.73 -10.10
CA SER A 64 3.53 21.46 -10.92
C SER A 64 2.71 20.32 -10.33
N MET A 65 3.36 19.20 -10.00
CA MET A 65 2.68 18.05 -9.40
C MET A 65 2.11 18.36 -8.02
N GLU A 66 2.79 19.19 -7.23
CA GLU A 66 2.31 19.69 -5.95
C GLU A 66 1.00 20.50 -6.12
N MET A 67 0.96 21.44 -7.06
CA MET A 67 -0.24 22.22 -7.38
C MET A 67 -1.38 21.33 -7.89
N GLU A 68 -1.09 20.34 -8.72
CA GLU A 68 -2.09 19.40 -9.21
C GLU A 68 -2.69 18.57 -8.07
N ILE A 69 -1.87 18.04 -7.15
CA ILE A 69 -2.35 17.28 -5.99
C ILE A 69 -3.19 18.18 -5.08
N GLN A 70 -2.75 19.42 -4.82
CA GLN A 70 -3.55 20.39 -4.05
C GLN A 70 -4.91 20.64 -4.70
N SER A 71 -4.95 20.82 -6.03
CA SER A 71 -6.20 21.02 -6.76
C SER A 71 -7.14 19.81 -6.70
N LEU A 72 -6.61 18.59 -6.66
CA LEU A 72 -7.42 17.37 -6.52
C LEU A 72 -7.95 17.20 -5.09
N LEU A 73 -7.14 17.53 -4.07
CA LEU A 73 -7.58 17.52 -2.68
C LEU A 73 -8.69 18.54 -2.43
N GLU A 74 -8.57 19.74 -3.00
CA GLU A 74 -9.59 20.78 -2.93
C GLU A 74 -10.89 20.34 -3.61
N LYS A 75 -10.81 19.74 -4.80
CA LYS A 75 -11.98 19.15 -5.48
C LYS A 75 -12.64 18.04 -4.66
N LEU A 76 -11.85 17.16 -4.04
CA LEU A 76 -12.40 16.09 -3.19
C LEU A 76 -13.07 16.65 -1.92
N LEU A 77 -12.55 17.76 -1.38
CA LEU A 77 -13.19 18.49 -0.29
C LEU A 77 -14.54 19.08 -0.72
N ASP A 78 -14.59 19.74 -1.89
CA ASP A 78 -15.83 20.30 -2.43
C ASP A 78 -16.90 19.22 -2.69
N ILE A 79 -16.50 18.06 -3.23
CA ILE A 79 -17.38 16.91 -3.42
C ILE A 79 -17.88 16.38 -2.08
N ASN A 80 -17.03 16.27 -1.06
CA ASN A 80 -17.42 15.86 0.29
C ASN A 80 -18.41 16.84 0.93
N ASP A 81 -18.25 18.14 0.71
CA ASP A 81 -19.16 19.16 1.19
C ASP A 81 -20.49 19.13 0.44
N ALA A 82 -20.48 18.91 -0.88
CA ALA A 82 -21.69 18.70 -1.67
C ALA A 82 -22.44 17.44 -1.21
N MET A 83 -21.70 16.36 -0.97
CA MET A 83 -22.23 15.11 -0.43
C MET A 83 -22.86 15.37 0.95
N SER A 84 -22.19 16.11 1.82
CA SER A 84 -22.73 16.53 3.13
C SER A 84 -24.06 17.29 3.01
N ARG A 85 -24.20 18.19 2.04
CA ARG A 85 -25.45 18.93 1.77
C ARG A 85 -26.57 18.01 1.25
N CYS A 86 -26.25 17.03 0.40
CA CYS A 86 -27.21 16.01 -0.05
C CYS A 86 -27.68 15.11 1.10
N ALA A 87 -26.78 14.69 1.99
CA ALA A 87 -27.15 13.90 3.17
C ALA A 87 -28.03 14.67 4.17
N ALA A 88 -27.79 15.97 4.35
CA ALA A 88 -28.56 16.80 5.26
C ALA A 88 -29.97 17.13 4.75
N SER A 89 -30.18 17.09 3.43
CA SER A 89 -31.46 17.37 2.78
C SER A 89 -32.33 16.13 2.57
N ALA A 90 -31.76 14.93 2.72
CA ALA A 90 -32.49 13.66 2.72
C ALA A 90 -32.81 13.24 4.17
N ALA A 91 -33.76 12.31 4.35
CA ALA A 91 -33.99 11.72 5.67
C ALA A 91 -32.69 11.06 6.18
N PRO A 92 -32.16 11.46 7.35
CA PRO A 92 -30.88 10.93 7.83
C PRO A 92 -30.96 9.42 8.04
N THR A 93 -30.28 8.65 7.19
CA THR A 93 -30.09 7.22 7.39
C THR A 93 -28.69 6.94 7.92
N THR A 94 -28.57 5.99 8.85
CA THR A 94 -27.27 5.59 9.43
C THR A 94 -26.27 5.17 8.34
N SER A 95 -26.74 4.55 7.26
CA SER A 95 -25.91 4.09 6.14
C SER A 95 -25.32 5.24 5.32
N VAL A 96 -26.07 6.31 5.08
CA VAL A 96 -25.58 7.52 4.38
C VAL A 96 -24.58 8.27 5.26
N SER A 97 -24.87 8.42 6.55
CA SER A 97 -23.96 9.07 7.50
C SER A 97 -22.62 8.33 7.62
N GLN A 98 -22.65 6.99 7.66
CA GLN A 98 -21.42 6.18 7.73
C GLN A 98 -20.60 6.28 6.44
N LYS A 99 -21.25 6.26 5.28
CA LYS A 99 -20.56 6.45 3.98
C LYS A 99 -19.93 7.84 3.87
N LEU A 100 -20.60 8.88 4.34
CA LEU A 100 -20.04 10.24 4.38
C LEU A 100 -18.81 10.32 5.28
N ALA A 101 -18.89 9.74 6.48
CA ALA A 101 -17.76 9.68 7.40
C ALA A 101 -16.54 9.02 6.73
N ARG A 102 -16.75 7.92 6.00
CA ARG A 102 -15.68 7.27 5.23
C ARG A 102 -15.03 8.18 4.19
N HIS A 103 -15.81 8.92 3.39
CA HIS A 103 -15.21 9.83 2.40
C HIS A 103 -14.44 11.00 3.05
N ARG A 104 -14.84 11.44 4.25
CA ARG A 104 -14.07 12.42 5.04
C ARG A 104 -12.77 11.83 5.59
N ASP A 105 -12.80 10.60 6.07
CA ASP A 105 -11.61 9.88 6.54
C ASP A 105 -10.61 9.72 5.39
N ILE A 106 -11.05 9.28 4.21
CA ILE A 106 -10.21 9.11 3.02
C ILE A 106 -9.56 10.44 2.60
N LEU A 107 -10.32 11.54 2.56
CA LEU A 107 -9.78 12.87 2.28
C LEU A 107 -8.71 13.27 3.31
N HIS A 108 -8.95 12.97 4.59
CA HIS A 108 -7.99 13.26 5.65
C HIS A 108 -6.69 12.46 5.47
N GLU A 109 -6.79 11.17 5.16
CA GLU A 109 -5.66 10.29 4.90
C GLU A 109 -4.81 10.81 3.73
N PHE A 110 -5.41 11.13 2.58
CA PHE A 110 -4.68 11.69 1.44
C PHE A 110 -4.02 13.04 1.77
N THR A 111 -4.71 13.91 2.52
CA THR A 111 -4.16 15.20 2.95
C THR A 111 -2.97 15.04 3.89
N GLN A 112 -3.03 14.06 4.80
CA GLN A 112 -1.95 13.75 5.72
C GLN A 112 -0.75 13.15 4.96
N GLU A 113 -1.00 12.20 4.05
CA GLU A 113 0.03 11.59 3.24
C GLU A 113 0.77 12.62 2.38
N PHE A 114 0.02 13.50 1.70
CA PHE A 114 0.59 14.59 0.92
C PHE A 114 1.51 15.48 1.76
N ARG A 115 1.05 15.90 2.95
CA ARG A 115 1.86 16.72 3.88
C ARG A 115 3.12 15.99 4.32
N ARG A 116 3.03 14.68 4.61
CA ARG A 116 4.17 13.85 5.01
C ARG A 116 5.21 13.79 3.88
N ILE A 117 4.77 13.48 2.65
CA ILE A 117 5.66 13.38 1.50
C ILE A 117 6.31 14.73 1.19
N LYS A 118 5.52 15.81 1.16
CA LYS A 118 6.01 17.17 0.94
C LYS A 118 7.05 17.57 1.99
N GLY A 119 6.76 17.35 3.28
CA GLY A 119 7.68 17.69 4.37
C GLY A 119 9.00 16.94 4.31
N ASN A 120 8.94 15.64 3.98
CA ASN A 120 10.15 14.85 3.75
C ASN A 120 11.02 15.46 2.65
N ILE A 121 10.41 15.88 1.55
CA ILE A 121 11.14 16.33 0.36
C ILE A 121 11.69 17.73 0.53
N ASP A 122 10.96 18.61 1.22
CA ASP A 122 11.45 19.93 1.62
C ASP A 122 12.65 19.81 2.56
N SER A 123 12.56 18.96 3.58
CA SER A 123 13.69 18.69 4.49
C SER A 123 14.93 18.19 3.75
N MET A 124 14.75 17.32 2.76
CA MET A 124 15.85 16.75 1.98
C MET A 124 16.42 17.74 0.97
N SER A 125 15.57 18.56 0.36
CA SER A 125 15.99 19.64 -0.55
C SER A 125 16.87 20.64 0.19
N LYS A 126 16.43 21.07 1.38
CA LYS A 126 17.23 21.95 2.26
C LYS A 126 18.56 21.33 2.64
N HIS A 127 18.58 20.05 2.98
CA HIS A 127 19.83 19.36 3.31
C HIS A 127 20.80 19.32 2.12
N ALA A 128 20.30 19.07 0.89
CA ALA A 128 21.14 19.07 -0.31
C ALA A 128 21.66 20.47 -0.65
N GLU A 129 20.85 21.51 -0.49
CA GLU A 129 21.25 22.90 -0.72
C GLU A 129 22.39 23.32 0.24
N LEU A 130 22.27 22.99 1.53
CA LEU A 130 23.33 23.22 2.52
C LEU A 130 24.63 22.49 2.15
N LEU A 131 24.55 21.22 1.73
CA LEU A 131 25.74 20.46 1.30
C LEU A 131 26.34 20.97 -0.01
N SER A 132 25.53 21.49 -0.93
CA SER A 132 26.02 22.11 -2.16
C SER A 132 26.79 23.37 -1.83
N SER A 133 26.23 24.27 -1.02
CA SER A 133 26.92 25.50 -0.59
C SER A 133 28.27 25.20 0.06
N VAL A 134 28.32 24.25 0.99
CA VAL A 134 29.59 23.84 1.63
C VAL A 134 30.56 23.23 0.61
N ARG A 135 30.07 22.45 -0.36
CA ARG A 135 30.91 21.88 -1.42
C ARG A 135 31.48 22.97 -2.32
N ASP A 136 30.68 23.97 -2.67
CA ASP A 136 31.07 25.09 -3.52
C ASP A 136 32.14 25.92 -2.80
N ASP A 137 31.94 26.25 -1.52
CA ASP A 137 32.93 26.94 -0.66
C ASP A 137 34.26 26.15 -0.55
N ILE A 138 34.18 24.83 -0.36
CA ILE A 138 35.38 23.96 -0.30
C ILE A 138 36.07 23.93 -1.66
N SER A 139 35.32 23.89 -2.75
CA SER A 139 35.86 23.84 -4.11
C SER A 139 36.52 25.16 -4.49
N GLU A 140 35.91 26.28 -4.12
CA GLU A 140 36.47 27.62 -4.27
C GLU A 140 37.75 27.78 -3.44
N TYR A 141 37.73 27.35 -2.17
CA TYR A 141 38.93 27.34 -1.32
C TYR A 141 40.05 26.48 -1.92
N LYS A 142 39.73 25.30 -2.48
CA LYS A 142 40.71 24.46 -3.18
C LYS A 142 41.23 25.10 -4.47
N ALA A 143 40.36 25.74 -5.25
CA ALA A 143 40.69 26.39 -6.51
C ALA A 143 41.56 27.64 -6.31
N SER A 144 41.45 28.31 -5.16
CA SER A 144 42.31 29.44 -4.77
C SER A 144 43.80 29.08 -4.58
N GLY A 145 44.18 27.81 -4.73
CA GLY A 145 45.58 27.38 -4.80
C GLY A 145 46.31 27.26 -3.46
N SER A 146 45.62 27.45 -2.33
CA SER A 146 46.22 27.42 -0.98
C SER A 146 46.44 26.00 -0.41
N MET A 147 46.27 24.92 -1.19
CA MET A 147 46.39 23.56 -0.65
C MET A 147 47.82 23.03 -0.75
N SER A 148 48.58 23.16 0.34
CA SER A 148 49.92 22.57 0.49
C SER A 148 49.91 21.06 0.18
N PRO A 149 50.95 20.51 -0.47
CA PRO A 149 51.12 19.06 -0.69
C PRO A 149 50.94 18.22 0.59
N LYS A 150 51.31 18.77 1.75
CA LYS A 150 51.12 18.14 3.06
C LYS A 150 49.64 17.97 3.42
N MET A 151 48.79 18.94 3.07
CA MET A 151 47.34 18.82 3.29
C MET A 151 46.68 17.82 2.34
N HIS A 152 47.23 17.63 1.14
CA HIS A 152 46.77 16.58 0.23
C HIS A 152 46.99 15.19 0.83
N LEU A 153 48.17 14.93 1.36
CA LEU A 153 48.49 13.66 2.03
C LEU A 153 47.67 13.43 3.30
N LEU A 154 47.44 14.47 4.11
CA LEU A 154 46.59 14.35 5.30
C LEU A 154 45.13 14.04 4.95
N ARG A 155 44.61 14.62 3.86
CA ARG A 155 43.27 14.31 3.34
C ARG A 155 43.21 12.88 2.80
N GLU A 156 44.22 12.43 2.08
CA GLU A 156 44.31 11.06 1.57
C GLU A 156 44.31 10.06 2.74
N ARG A 157 45.10 10.33 3.79
CA ARG A 157 45.08 9.53 5.02
C ARG A 157 43.71 9.51 5.69
N ALA A 158 43.03 10.64 5.78
CA ALA A 158 41.69 10.73 6.34
C ALA A 158 40.66 9.97 5.50
N ALA A 159 40.77 10.02 4.17
CA ALA A 159 39.93 9.25 3.27
C ALA A 159 40.15 7.75 3.43
N ILE A 160 41.42 7.30 3.49
CA ILE A 160 41.77 5.90 3.76
C ILE A 160 41.20 5.45 5.10
N GLN A 161 41.34 6.26 6.16
CA GLN A 161 40.79 5.93 7.48
C GLN A 161 39.26 5.80 7.43
N GLY A 162 38.57 6.68 6.71
CA GLY A 162 37.13 6.58 6.49
C GLY A 162 36.72 5.35 5.67
N SER A 163 37.52 4.95 4.69
CA SER A 163 37.31 3.71 3.95
C SER A 163 37.49 2.47 4.83
N ILE A 164 38.45 2.49 5.77
CA ILE A 164 38.66 1.39 6.73
C ILE A 164 37.43 1.23 7.63
N SER A 165 36.90 2.33 8.20
CA SER A 165 35.67 2.23 9.01
C SER A 165 34.46 1.74 8.21
N HIS A 166 34.34 2.16 6.95
CA HIS A 166 33.26 1.67 6.07
C HIS A 166 33.41 0.16 5.77
N ILE A 167 34.65 -0.34 5.60
CA ILE A 167 34.90 -1.77 5.44
C ILE A 167 34.47 -2.53 6.71
N ASP A 168 34.73 -2.00 7.90
CA ASP A 168 34.29 -2.62 9.16
C ASP A 168 32.76 -2.71 9.25
N ASP A 169 32.03 -1.66 8.81
CA ASP A 169 30.57 -1.69 8.74
C ASP A 169 30.06 -2.77 7.77
N VAL A 170 30.68 -2.88 6.59
CA VAL A 170 30.34 -3.92 5.60
C VAL A 170 30.62 -5.32 6.15
N ILE A 171 31.73 -5.50 6.88
CA ILE A 171 32.05 -6.77 7.54
C ILE A 171 31.01 -7.10 8.60
N SER A 172 30.63 -6.13 9.43
CA SER A 172 29.59 -6.28 10.45
C SER A 172 28.25 -6.67 9.82
N GLN A 173 27.84 -5.99 8.74
CA GLN A 173 26.62 -6.31 8.00
C GLN A 173 26.68 -7.72 7.38
N ALA A 174 27.83 -8.11 6.83
CA ALA A 174 28.02 -9.45 6.28
C ALA A 174 27.94 -10.53 7.38
N GLN A 175 28.51 -10.29 8.57
CA GLN A 175 28.40 -11.20 9.71
C GLN A 175 26.95 -11.31 10.21
N ALA A 176 26.22 -10.20 10.31
CA ALA A 176 24.80 -10.21 10.66
C ALA A 176 23.97 -11.00 9.63
N THR A 177 24.25 -10.80 8.34
CA THR A 177 23.58 -11.55 7.25
C THR A 177 23.89 -13.04 7.34
N ARG A 178 25.15 -13.42 7.60
CA ARG A 178 25.54 -14.82 7.82
C ARG A 178 24.80 -15.44 9.00
N ALA A 179 24.68 -14.72 10.11
CA ALA A 179 23.93 -15.19 11.28
C ALA A 179 22.44 -15.38 10.97
N ALA A 180 21.82 -14.44 10.23
CA ALA A 180 20.43 -14.53 9.80
C ALA A 180 20.19 -15.70 8.83
N LEU A 181 21.10 -15.95 7.88
CA LEU A 181 21.01 -17.12 7.00
C LEU A 181 21.18 -18.43 7.77
N GLY A 182 22.05 -18.44 8.79
CA GLY A 182 22.20 -19.57 9.71
C GLY A 182 20.92 -19.88 10.48
N SER A 183 20.24 -18.86 11.02
CA SER A 183 18.96 -19.05 11.72
C SER A 183 17.84 -19.47 10.77
N GLN A 184 17.76 -18.89 9.56
CA GLN A 184 16.82 -19.31 8.53
C GLN A 184 17.01 -20.78 8.15
N ARG A 185 18.26 -21.24 7.99
CA ARG A 185 18.56 -22.66 7.70
C ARG A 185 18.08 -23.59 8.82
N ALA A 186 18.24 -23.20 10.08
CA ALA A 186 17.73 -23.96 11.22
C ALA A 186 16.20 -24.04 11.21
N LEU A 187 15.52 -22.92 10.92
CA LEU A 187 14.07 -22.86 10.78
C LEU A 187 13.56 -23.74 9.63
N PHE A 188 14.22 -23.74 8.47
CA PHE A 188 13.87 -24.63 7.36
C PHE A 188 14.04 -26.10 7.72
N GLY A 189 15.06 -26.45 8.50
CA GLY A 189 15.21 -27.79 9.05
C GLY A 189 14.02 -28.21 9.93
N ASP A 190 13.56 -27.32 10.82
CA ASP A 190 12.39 -27.57 11.68
C ASP A 190 11.09 -27.67 10.87
N VAL A 191 10.89 -26.80 9.88
CA VAL A 191 9.74 -26.86 8.96
C VAL A 191 9.74 -28.16 8.17
N GLN A 192 10.90 -28.59 7.64
CA GLN A 192 11.00 -29.86 6.94
C GLN A 192 10.64 -31.05 7.85
N GLY A 193 11.07 -31.02 9.12
CA GLY A 193 10.68 -32.00 10.12
C GLY A 193 9.17 -32.03 10.38
N LYS A 194 8.56 -30.85 10.57
CA LYS A 194 7.10 -30.72 10.77
C LYS A 194 6.28 -31.12 9.54
N VAL A 195 6.73 -30.79 8.33
CA VAL A 195 6.09 -31.21 7.08
C VAL A 195 6.16 -32.72 6.92
N LYS A 196 7.29 -33.35 7.26
CA LYS A 196 7.42 -34.81 7.28
C LYS A 196 6.43 -35.44 8.26
N LEU A 197 6.31 -34.90 9.48
CA LEU A 197 5.34 -35.34 10.47
C LEU A 197 3.89 -35.17 9.98
N LEU A 198 3.55 -34.06 9.31
CA LEU A 198 2.23 -33.85 8.70
C LEU A 198 1.96 -34.84 7.56
N GLY A 199 2.98 -35.18 6.76
CA GLY A 199 2.90 -36.21 5.72
C GLY A 199 2.53 -37.58 6.29
N GLU A 200 3.07 -37.94 7.46
CA GLU A 200 2.71 -39.16 8.19
C GLU A 200 1.28 -39.16 8.74
N LYS A 201 0.69 -37.98 9.02
CA LYS A 201 -0.71 -37.83 9.49
C LYS A 201 -1.74 -37.73 8.36
N PHE A 202 -1.32 -37.37 7.15
CA PHE A 202 -2.18 -37.28 5.97
C PHE A 202 -2.97 -38.56 5.64
N PRO A 203 -2.40 -39.79 5.69
CA PRO A 203 -3.16 -41.02 5.46
C PRO A 203 -4.24 -41.29 6.52
N LEU A 204 -4.05 -40.83 7.77
CA LEU A 204 -5.07 -40.93 8.83
C LEU A 204 -6.28 -40.03 8.53
N ILE A 205 -6.04 -38.82 8.03
CA ILE A 205 -7.09 -37.89 7.59
C ILE A 205 -7.86 -38.48 6.39
N ARG A 206 -7.15 -39.10 5.44
CA ARG A 206 -7.79 -39.82 4.31
C ARG A 206 -8.63 -41.01 4.79
N GLY A 207 -8.21 -41.71 5.83
CA GLY A 207 -9.03 -42.75 6.48
C GLY A 207 -10.32 -42.17 7.09
N LEU A 208 -10.19 -41.04 7.81
CA LEU A 208 -11.32 -40.39 8.48
C LEU A 208 -12.34 -39.82 7.47
N ILE A 209 -11.88 -39.13 6.42
CA ILE A 209 -12.76 -38.60 5.36
C ILE A 209 -13.51 -39.72 4.64
N GLY A 210 -12.86 -40.87 4.42
CA GLY A 210 -13.46 -42.06 3.83
C GLY A 210 -14.52 -42.71 4.72
N SER A 211 -14.30 -42.72 6.04
CA SER A 211 -15.29 -43.23 7.00
C SER A 211 -16.55 -42.34 7.06
N ILE A 212 -16.38 -41.02 6.96
CA ILE A 212 -17.46 -40.03 6.93
C ILE A 212 -18.26 -40.11 5.62
N SER A 213 -17.59 -40.20 4.47
CA SER A 213 -18.29 -40.31 3.18
C SER A 213 -19.07 -41.62 3.08
N ARG A 214 -18.55 -42.71 3.66
CA ARG A 214 -19.23 -44.01 3.71
C ARG A 214 -20.47 -44.00 4.63
N LYS A 215 -20.50 -43.17 5.68
CA LYS A 215 -21.71 -42.98 6.50
C LYS A 215 -22.76 -42.15 5.75
N ARG A 216 -22.34 -41.05 5.11
CA ARG A 216 -23.22 -40.20 4.29
C ARG A 216 -23.82 -40.94 3.10
N SER A 217 -23.09 -41.84 2.44
CA SER A 217 -23.61 -42.63 1.32
C SER A 217 -24.67 -43.64 1.77
N ARG A 218 -24.53 -44.23 2.97
CA ARG A 218 -25.55 -45.12 3.54
C ARG A 218 -26.84 -44.37 3.83
N ASP A 219 -26.77 -43.19 4.45
CA ASP A 219 -27.95 -42.41 4.78
C ASP A 219 -28.70 -41.96 3.50
N ALA A 220 -27.96 -41.59 2.45
CA ALA A 220 -28.55 -41.24 1.15
C ALA A 220 -29.26 -42.43 0.47
N LEU A 221 -28.66 -43.63 0.51
CA LEU A 221 -29.26 -44.84 -0.05
C LEU A 221 -30.56 -45.23 0.67
N ILE A 222 -30.58 -45.12 2.00
CA ILE A 222 -31.78 -45.41 2.79
C ILE A 222 -32.89 -44.42 2.43
N LEU A 223 -32.58 -43.12 2.38
CA LEU A 223 -33.55 -42.08 2.07
C LEU A 223 -34.13 -42.21 0.65
N SER A 224 -33.29 -42.49 -0.36
CA SER A 224 -33.77 -42.72 -1.72
C SER A 224 -34.67 -43.96 -1.84
N ALA A 225 -34.37 -45.03 -1.11
CA ALA A 225 -35.19 -46.24 -1.11
C ALA A 225 -36.58 -46.00 -0.51
N VAL A 226 -36.66 -45.24 0.58
CA VAL A 226 -37.94 -44.88 1.22
C VAL A 226 -38.80 -44.02 0.28
N ILE A 227 -38.22 -43.00 -0.36
CA ILE A 227 -38.94 -42.16 -1.32
C ILE A 227 -39.46 -43.00 -2.49
N ALA A 228 -38.62 -43.87 -3.08
CA ALA A 228 -39.03 -44.73 -4.18
C ALA A 228 -40.18 -45.67 -3.77
N ALA A 229 -40.13 -46.26 -2.58
CA ALA A 229 -41.21 -47.10 -2.05
C ALA A 229 -42.51 -46.31 -1.89
N CYS A 230 -42.46 -45.12 -1.28
CA CYS A 230 -43.62 -44.24 -1.16
C CYS A 230 -44.24 -43.88 -2.52
N MET A 231 -43.42 -43.51 -3.50
CA MET A 231 -43.89 -43.21 -4.86
C MET A 231 -44.55 -44.42 -5.52
N LEU A 232 -44.00 -45.62 -5.35
CA LEU A 232 -44.55 -46.86 -5.91
C LEU A 232 -45.91 -47.20 -5.28
N PHE A 233 -46.04 -47.07 -3.95
CA PHE A 233 -47.33 -47.24 -3.26
C PHE A 233 -48.40 -46.24 -3.76
N LEU A 234 -48.04 -44.98 -3.98
CA LEU A 234 -48.96 -43.98 -4.53
C LEU A 234 -49.42 -44.35 -5.95
N ILE A 235 -48.51 -44.82 -6.80
CA ILE A 235 -48.85 -45.25 -8.17
C ILE A 235 -49.78 -46.47 -8.15
N ILE A 236 -49.51 -47.47 -7.31
CA ILE A 236 -50.38 -48.65 -7.17
C ILE A 236 -51.77 -48.22 -6.66
N TYR A 237 -51.83 -47.35 -5.66
CA TYR A 237 -53.11 -46.85 -5.14
C TYR A 237 -53.92 -46.12 -6.22
N TRP A 238 -53.25 -45.31 -7.04
CA TRP A 238 -53.90 -44.58 -8.14
C TRP A 238 -54.40 -45.51 -9.24
N LEU A 239 -53.65 -46.57 -9.56
CA LEU A 239 -54.07 -47.59 -10.54
C LEU A 239 -55.17 -48.53 -10.02
N SER A 240 -55.25 -48.71 -8.70
CA SER A 240 -56.27 -49.55 -8.05
C SER A 240 -57.60 -48.83 -7.83
N LYS A 241 -57.66 -47.51 -8.11
CA LYS A 241 -58.86 -46.69 -7.95
C LYS A 241 -59.51 -46.39 -9.28
#